data_AF-A3MSA6-F1
#
_entry.id   AF-A3MSA6-F1
#
_cell.length_a   1.000
_cell.length_b   1.000
_cell.length_c   1.000
_cell.angle_alpha   90.00
_cell.angle_beta   90.00
_cell.angle_gamma   90.00
#
_symmetry.space_group_name_H-M   'P 1'
#
loop_
_entity.id
_entity.type
_entity.pdbx_description
1 polymer ?
#
loop_
_entity_poly.entity_id
_entity_poly.type
_entity_poly.pdbx_seq_one_letter_code
_entity_poly.pdbx_strand_id
1 'polypeptide(L)'
;MRGSISTSALILFVAFAATVAVLAYIVDMRAQWVLERDVESLAQSAADFAASQIRDSLAAASIPGVVELNRSLLVPRDFYGFDTAGVSICVGNRGGFLYVNVTASGTRGRGSATAKATAWLYNVTKWAIDHGRVVYLVGQYGPCGSPPSTCFATVIVGARKVAVVNLTRPGCSAMLVKSGVWIIPRG
;
A
#
# COMPACT_ATOMS: atom_id res chain seq x y z
N MET A 1 62.79 -28.17 4.89
CA MET A 1 62.20 -26.82 5.12
C MET A 1 60.77 -27.02 5.60
N ARG A 2 60.57 -27.29 6.90
CA ARG A 2 59.24 -27.50 7.50
C ARG A 2 58.89 -26.24 8.28
N GLY A 3 57.68 -25.75 8.00
CA GLY A 3 57.27 -24.38 8.28
C GLY A 3 57.16 -24.07 9.77
N SER A 4 57.96 -23.10 10.21
CA SER A 4 57.51 -22.16 11.22
C SER A 4 56.65 -21.13 10.51
N ILE A 5 55.33 -21.39 10.37
CA ILE A 5 54.40 -20.27 10.27
C ILE A 5 54.62 -19.54 11.60
N SER A 6 55.36 -18.43 11.55
CA SER A 6 55.64 -17.61 12.71
C SER A 6 54.29 -17.33 13.39
N THR A 7 54.18 -17.57 14.68
CA THR A 7 52.96 -17.30 15.46
C THR A 7 52.44 -15.88 15.20
N SER A 8 53.34 -14.93 14.90
CA SER A 8 53.00 -13.59 14.45
C SER A 8 52.18 -13.54 13.15
N ALA A 9 52.50 -14.36 12.14
CA ALA A 9 51.74 -14.44 10.89
C ALA A 9 50.34 -15.02 11.10
N LEU A 10 50.20 -16.00 11.99
CA LEU A 10 48.91 -16.59 12.35
C LEU A 10 48.03 -15.56 13.12
N ILE A 11 48.62 -14.82 14.06
CA ILE A 11 47.93 -13.74 14.79
C ILE A 11 47.48 -12.64 13.82
N LEU A 12 48.35 -12.21 12.88
CA LEU A 12 48.01 -11.22 11.88
C LEU A 12 46.89 -11.69 10.95
N PHE A 13 46.93 -12.96 10.53
CA PHE A 13 45.88 -13.54 9.69
C PHE A 13 44.53 -13.57 10.42
N VAL A 14 44.50 -14.02 11.68
CA VAL A 14 43.27 -14.06 12.49
C VAL A 14 42.74 -12.64 12.75
N ALA A 15 43.61 -11.68 13.05
CA ALA A 15 43.22 -10.28 13.25
C ALA A 15 42.65 -9.65 11.96
N PHE A 16 43.29 -9.91 10.82
CA PHE A 16 42.81 -9.46 9.52
C PHE A 16 41.46 -10.10 9.17
N ALA A 17 41.34 -11.42 9.32
CA ALA A 17 40.09 -12.15 9.09
C ALA A 17 38.95 -11.65 9.99
N ALA A 18 39.23 -11.39 11.27
CA ALA A 18 38.26 -10.82 12.20
C ALA A 18 37.83 -9.41 11.78
N THR A 19 38.78 -8.57 11.34
CA THR A 19 38.48 -7.20 10.88
C THR A 19 37.64 -7.22 9.61
N VAL A 20 37.96 -8.08 8.65
CA VAL A 20 37.17 -8.27 7.42
C VAL A 20 35.78 -8.80 7.75
N ALA A 21 35.65 -9.73 8.69
CA ALA A 21 34.36 -10.24 9.14
C ALA A 21 33.49 -9.14 9.78
N VAL A 22 34.07 -8.29 10.63
CA VAL A 22 33.38 -7.15 11.23
C VAL A 22 32.94 -6.14 10.16
N LEU A 23 33.80 -5.84 9.19
CA LEU A 23 33.44 -4.96 8.08
C LEU A 23 32.30 -5.54 7.23
N ALA A 24 32.36 -6.83 6.89
CA ALA A 24 31.29 -7.51 6.16
C ALA A 24 29.96 -7.44 6.93
N TYR A 25 30.00 -7.66 8.24
CA TYR A 25 28.82 -7.53 9.10
C TYR A 25 28.24 -6.11 9.11
N ILE A 26 29.09 -5.08 9.18
CA ILE A 26 28.64 -3.68 9.12
C ILE A 26 28.00 -3.37 7.77
N VAL A 27 28.59 -3.84 6.67
CA VAL A 27 28.05 -3.66 5.32
C VAL A 27 26.68 -4.33 5.18
N ASP A 28 26.53 -5.55 5.68
CA ASP A 28 25.26 -6.28 5.65
C ASP A 28 24.16 -5.56 6.46
N MET A 29 24.48 -5.11 7.68
CA MET A 29 23.59 -4.29 8.51
C MET A 29 23.17 -2.99 7.81
N ARG A 30 24.10 -2.31 7.14
CA ARG A 30 23.79 -1.08 6.39
C ARG A 30 22.92 -1.36 5.17
N ALA A 31 23.18 -2.44 4.45
CA ALA A 31 22.38 -2.85 3.30
C ALA A 31 20.93 -3.17 3.71
N GLN A 32 20.74 -3.89 4.82
CA GLN A 32 19.42 -4.19 5.37
C GLN A 32 18.69 -2.91 5.78
N TRP A 33 19.37 -1.96 6.42
CA TRP A 33 18.75 -0.70 6.83
C TRP A 33 18.33 0.19 5.66
N VAL A 34 19.12 0.20 4.58
CA VAL A 34 18.73 0.88 3.34
C VAL A 34 17.51 0.20 2.71
N LEU A 35 17.49 -1.13 2.68
CA LEU A 35 16.34 -1.89 2.17
C LEU A 35 15.05 -1.56 2.93
N GLU A 36 15.10 -1.50 4.26
CA GLU A 36 13.95 -1.14 5.09
C GLU A 36 13.41 0.25 4.78
N ARG A 37 14.31 1.24 4.62
CA ARG A 37 13.94 2.61 4.22
C ARG A 37 13.34 2.68 2.82
N ASP A 38 13.91 1.93 1.87
CA ASP A 38 13.39 1.87 0.49
C ASP A 38 11.96 1.29 0.50
N VAL A 39 11.71 0.21 1.24
CA VAL A 39 10.37 -0.40 1.35
C VAL A 39 9.39 0.50 2.11
N GLU A 40 9.85 1.24 3.12
CA GLU A 40 9.02 2.24 3.82
C GLU A 40 8.62 3.39 2.90
N SER A 41 9.58 3.95 2.17
CA SER A 41 9.34 5.01 1.18
C SER A 41 8.39 4.54 0.08
N LEU A 42 8.54 3.28 -0.36
CA LEU A 42 7.63 2.65 -1.30
C LEU A 42 6.20 2.58 -0.73
N ALA A 43 6.03 2.09 0.49
CA ALA A 43 4.71 2.00 1.13
C ALA A 43 4.04 3.37 1.25
N GLN A 44 4.79 4.39 1.68
CA GLN A 44 4.30 5.77 1.80
C GLN A 44 3.90 6.34 0.43
N SER A 45 4.78 6.23 -0.57
CA SER A 45 4.51 6.72 -1.92
C SER A 45 3.29 6.06 -2.56
N ALA A 46 3.12 4.75 -2.36
CA ALA A 46 1.95 4.02 -2.84
C ALA A 46 0.67 4.43 -2.10
N ALA A 47 0.74 4.69 -0.79
CA ALA A 47 -0.39 5.19 -0.01
C ALA A 47 -0.82 6.57 -0.49
N ASP A 48 0.13 7.49 -0.68
CA ASP A 48 -0.12 8.86 -1.16
C ASP A 48 -0.62 8.87 -2.61
N PHE A 49 -0.10 7.98 -3.46
CA PHE A 49 -0.56 7.83 -4.84
C PHE A 49 -2.00 7.31 -4.91
N ALA A 50 -2.37 6.30 -4.12
CA ALA A 50 -3.74 5.82 -4.07
C ALA A 50 -4.69 6.86 -3.43
N ALA A 51 -4.24 7.53 -2.36
CA ALA A 51 -5.02 8.59 -1.71
C ALA A 51 -5.26 9.79 -2.64
N SER A 52 -4.25 10.22 -3.42
CA SER A 52 -4.41 11.31 -4.39
C SER A 52 -5.39 10.97 -5.51
N GLN A 53 -5.30 9.77 -6.10
CA GLN A 53 -6.29 9.31 -7.10
C GLN A 53 -7.73 9.34 -6.57
N ILE A 54 -7.94 8.91 -5.32
CA ILE A 54 -9.26 8.93 -4.69
C ILE A 54 -9.70 10.37 -4.41
N ARG A 55 -8.82 11.19 -3.84
CA ARG A 55 -9.09 12.62 -3.56
C ARG A 55 -9.50 13.36 -4.82
N ASP A 56 -8.78 13.17 -5.91
CA ASP A 56 -9.05 13.79 -7.20
C ASP A 56 -10.39 13.31 -7.77
N SER A 57 -10.72 12.03 -7.59
CA SER A 57 -12.02 11.48 -8.00
C SER A 57 -13.17 12.12 -7.23
N LEU A 58 -13.04 12.26 -5.91
CA LEU A 58 -14.06 12.89 -5.10
C LEU A 58 -14.18 14.40 -5.39
N ALA A 59 -13.06 15.10 -5.62
CA ALA A 59 -13.06 16.49 -6.04
C ALA A 59 -13.76 16.66 -7.40
N ALA A 60 -13.44 15.83 -8.39
CA ALA A 60 -14.11 15.83 -9.68
C ALA A 60 -15.61 15.54 -9.56
N ALA A 61 -16.01 14.60 -8.69
CA ALA A 61 -17.41 14.31 -8.43
C ALA A 61 -18.15 15.45 -7.71
N SER A 62 -17.46 16.34 -6.99
CA SER A 62 -18.10 17.50 -6.36
C SER A 62 -18.46 18.63 -7.33
N ILE A 63 -17.98 18.57 -8.58
CA ILE A 63 -18.26 19.60 -9.58
C ILE A 63 -19.75 19.59 -9.96
N PRO A 64 -20.44 20.74 -9.93
CA PRO A 64 -21.84 20.85 -10.37
C PRO A 64 -22.03 20.33 -11.80
N GLY A 65 -23.08 19.54 -12.03
CA GLY A 65 -23.39 18.94 -13.33
C GLY A 65 -22.82 17.53 -13.57
N VAL A 66 -21.90 17.05 -12.73
CA VAL A 66 -21.43 15.66 -12.82
C VAL A 66 -22.48 14.71 -12.23
N VAL A 67 -23.19 13.96 -13.07
CA VAL A 67 -24.20 13.01 -12.57
C VAL A 67 -23.54 11.79 -11.94
N GLU A 68 -22.53 11.23 -12.60
CA GLU A 68 -21.84 10.00 -12.19
C GLU A 68 -20.35 10.13 -12.51
N LEU A 69 -19.50 9.55 -11.67
CA LEU A 69 -18.07 9.42 -11.94
C LEU A 69 -17.61 7.99 -11.69
N ASN A 70 -17.05 7.34 -12.72
CA ASN A 70 -16.40 6.03 -12.59
C ASN A 70 -14.94 6.14 -13.01
N ARG A 71 -14.00 5.95 -12.08
CA ARG A 71 -12.57 6.05 -12.35
C ARG A 71 -11.85 4.80 -11.86
N SER A 72 -11.09 4.15 -12.75
CA SER A 72 -10.21 3.05 -12.36
C SER A 72 -9.06 3.54 -11.49
N LEU A 73 -8.73 2.79 -10.43
CA LEU A 73 -7.58 3.05 -9.59
C LEU A 73 -6.39 2.26 -10.12
N LEU A 74 -5.27 2.96 -10.31
CA LEU A 74 -4.01 2.35 -10.69
C LEU A 74 -3.31 1.84 -9.43
N VAL A 75 -2.96 0.55 -9.44
CA VAL A 75 -2.17 -0.10 -8.39
C VAL A 75 -0.80 -0.43 -8.98
N PRO A 76 0.29 0.19 -8.50
CA PRO A 76 1.63 -0.14 -8.99
C PRO A 76 2.00 -1.58 -8.58
N ARG A 77 2.59 -2.33 -9.51
CA ARG A 77 2.94 -3.75 -9.31
C ARG A 77 4.42 -4.05 -9.52
N ASP A 78 5.09 -3.27 -10.36
CA ASP A 78 6.49 -3.49 -10.73
C ASP A 78 7.38 -2.37 -10.16
N PHE A 79 8.42 -2.75 -9.42
CA PHE A 79 9.36 -1.83 -8.78
C PHE A 79 10.79 -2.22 -9.11
N TYR A 80 11.45 -1.44 -9.97
CA TYR A 80 12.80 -1.72 -10.48
C TYR A 80 13.91 -1.76 -9.42
N GLY A 81 13.63 -1.35 -8.18
CA GLY A 81 14.59 -1.35 -7.08
C GLY A 81 14.68 -2.66 -6.29
N PHE A 82 13.84 -3.66 -6.58
CA PHE A 82 13.77 -4.90 -5.81
C PHE A 82 13.80 -6.12 -6.72
N ASP A 83 14.35 -7.23 -6.23
CA ASP A 83 14.34 -8.51 -6.96
C ASP A 83 12.90 -9.05 -7.03
N THR A 84 12.19 -8.94 -5.91
CA THR A 84 10.74 -9.09 -5.85
C THR A 84 10.15 -8.06 -4.90
N ALA A 85 9.00 -7.49 -5.28
CA ALA A 85 8.24 -6.56 -4.46
C ALA A 85 6.75 -6.84 -4.57
N GLY A 86 6.03 -6.61 -3.47
CA GLY A 86 4.59 -6.76 -3.40
C GLY A 86 3.97 -5.56 -2.71
N VAL A 87 2.85 -5.07 -3.25
CA VAL A 87 2.08 -3.98 -2.64
C VAL A 87 0.63 -4.42 -2.49
N SER A 88 0.12 -4.32 -1.26
CA SER A 88 -1.28 -4.52 -0.93
C SER A 88 -1.87 -3.20 -0.48
N ILE A 89 -2.89 -2.72 -1.19
CA ILE A 89 -3.56 -1.44 -0.89
C ILE A 89 -4.94 -1.75 -0.36
N CYS A 90 -5.22 -1.29 0.85
CA CYS A 90 -6.51 -1.38 1.50
C CYS A 90 -7.14 0.00 1.62
N VAL A 91 -8.36 0.15 1.12
CA VAL A 91 -9.13 1.38 1.24
C VAL A 91 -10.32 1.12 2.13
N GLY A 92 -10.58 2.00 3.08
CA GLY A 92 -11.74 1.87 3.94
C GLY A 92 -12.12 3.15 4.63
N ASN A 93 -13.19 3.06 5.44
CA ASN A 93 -13.69 4.17 6.23
C ASN A 93 -13.65 3.80 7.71
N ARG A 94 -12.95 4.60 8.53
CA ARG A 94 -12.91 4.45 9.98
C ARG A 94 -13.44 5.74 10.62
N GLY A 95 -14.56 5.63 11.34
CA GLY A 95 -15.14 6.78 12.05
C GLY A 95 -15.60 7.93 11.14
N GLY A 96 -15.90 7.64 9.87
CA GLY A 96 -16.30 8.64 8.87
C GLY A 96 -15.16 9.12 7.97
N PHE A 97 -13.91 8.90 8.36
CA PHE A 97 -12.73 9.26 7.59
C PHE A 97 -12.31 8.13 6.67
N LEU A 98 -12.08 8.46 5.41
CA LEU A 98 -11.54 7.50 4.47
C LEU A 98 -10.04 7.36 4.72
N TYR A 99 -9.53 6.13 4.70
CA TYR A 99 -8.12 5.82 4.86
C TYR A 99 -7.67 4.88 3.74
N VAL A 100 -6.38 4.99 3.42
CA VAL A 100 -5.66 4.09 2.52
C VAL A 100 -4.50 3.51 3.30
N ASN A 101 -4.57 2.23 3.63
CA ASN A 101 -3.51 1.49 4.29
C ASN A 101 -2.78 0.63 3.26
N VAL A 102 -1.48 0.83 3.13
CA VAL A 102 -0.63 0.10 2.20
C VAL A 102 0.35 -0.75 2.99
N THR A 103 0.45 -2.02 2.63
CA THR A 103 1.55 -2.89 3.05
C THR A 103 2.43 -3.16 1.84
N ALA A 104 3.70 -2.79 1.94
CA ALA A 104 4.70 -3.10 0.93
C ALA A 104 5.70 -4.11 1.48
N SER A 105 6.12 -5.05 0.65
CA SER A 105 7.23 -5.95 0.92
C SER A 105 8.21 -5.91 -0.23
N GLY A 106 9.49 -6.08 0.08
CA GLY A 106 10.56 -6.06 -0.90
C GLY A 106 11.71 -6.98 -0.49
N THR A 107 12.37 -7.55 -1.49
CA THR A 107 13.60 -8.35 -1.31
C THR A 107 14.71 -7.81 -2.20
N ARG A 108 15.94 -7.89 -1.70
CA ARG A 108 17.16 -7.56 -2.48
C ARG A 108 18.28 -8.48 -1.99
N GLY A 109 18.72 -9.39 -2.86
CA GLY A 109 19.66 -10.47 -2.50
C GLY A 109 19.07 -11.38 -1.42
N ARG A 110 19.73 -11.45 -0.26
CA ARG A 110 19.26 -12.22 0.91
C ARG A 110 18.41 -11.41 1.89
N GLY A 111 18.37 -10.09 1.72
CA GLY A 111 17.60 -9.20 2.58
C GLY A 111 16.12 -9.19 2.23
N SER A 112 15.27 -9.08 3.25
CA SER A 112 13.83 -8.91 3.09
C SER A 112 13.34 -7.85 4.06
N ALA A 113 12.43 -7.00 3.61
CA ALA A 113 11.78 -6.01 4.46
C ALA A 113 10.27 -5.93 4.14
N THR A 114 9.50 -5.51 5.14
CA THR A 114 8.07 -5.23 5.01
C THR A 114 7.76 -3.96 5.77
N ALA A 115 7.04 -3.03 5.15
CA ALA A 115 6.63 -1.79 5.75
C ALA A 115 5.12 -1.57 5.55
N LYS A 116 4.53 -0.78 6.45
CA LYS A 116 3.14 -0.36 6.37
C LYS A 116 3.05 1.14 6.45
N ALA A 117 2.25 1.74 5.58
CA ALA A 117 1.95 3.16 5.57
C ALA A 117 0.45 3.37 5.53
N THR A 118 -0.05 4.41 6.19
CA THR A 118 -1.48 4.75 6.14
C THR A 118 -1.63 6.23 5.83
N ALA A 119 -2.32 6.53 4.73
CA ALA A 119 -2.73 7.87 4.36
C ALA A 119 -4.20 8.08 4.75
N TRP A 120 -4.48 9.15 5.47
CA TRP A 120 -5.83 9.55 5.84
C TRP A 120 -6.33 10.61 4.87
N LEU A 121 -7.55 10.42 4.39
CA LEU A 121 -8.30 11.41 3.64
C LEU A 121 -9.33 12.08 4.56
N TYR A 122 -10.11 13.00 3.99
CA TYR A 122 -11.16 13.71 4.70
C TYR A 122 -12.34 12.82 5.07
N ASN A 123 -13.26 13.41 5.84
CA ASN A 123 -14.48 12.76 6.27
C ASN A 123 -15.42 12.53 5.07
N VAL A 124 -15.33 11.35 4.47
CA VAL A 124 -16.09 10.95 3.29
C VAL A 124 -17.57 10.78 3.61
N THR A 125 -17.92 10.43 4.86
CA THR A 125 -19.31 10.30 5.29
C THR A 125 -20.01 11.66 5.33
N LYS A 126 -19.35 12.68 5.88
CA LYS A 126 -19.84 14.06 5.85
C LYS A 126 -19.88 14.61 4.42
N TRP A 127 -18.80 14.42 3.66
CA TRP A 127 -18.75 14.84 2.26
C TRP A 127 -19.91 14.26 1.43
N ALA A 128 -20.22 12.97 1.63
CA ALA A 128 -21.32 12.27 0.97
C ALA A 128 -22.70 12.84 1.33
N ILE A 129 -22.86 13.33 2.56
CA ILE A 129 -24.09 14.01 3.01
C ILE A 129 -24.18 15.39 2.36
N ASP A 130 -23.12 16.19 2.46
CA ASP A 130 -23.08 17.58 1.98
C ASP A 130 -23.30 17.67 0.45
N HIS A 131 -22.81 16.68 -0.30
CA HIS A 131 -22.94 16.64 -1.77
C HIS A 131 -24.06 15.72 -2.26
N GLY A 132 -24.81 15.06 -1.36
CA GLY A 132 -25.87 14.12 -1.75
C GLY A 132 -25.37 12.97 -2.63
N ARG A 133 -24.21 12.38 -2.32
CA ARG A 133 -23.54 11.36 -3.13
C ARG A 133 -23.14 10.14 -2.32
N VAL A 134 -22.88 9.02 -3.00
CA VAL A 134 -22.34 7.80 -2.41
C VAL A 134 -21.10 7.36 -3.17
N VAL A 135 -20.07 6.97 -2.43
CA VAL A 135 -18.77 6.50 -2.92
C VAL A 135 -18.71 4.99 -2.78
N TYR A 136 -18.56 4.31 -3.90
CA TYR A 136 -18.42 2.88 -4.00
C TYR A 136 -17.03 2.50 -4.51
N LEU A 137 -16.48 1.42 -3.97
CA LEU A 137 -15.43 0.68 -4.63
C LEU A 137 -16.06 -0.35 -5.57
N VAL A 138 -15.61 -0.43 -6.81
CA VAL A 138 -16.11 -1.37 -7.83
C VAL A 138 -14.98 -2.18 -8.43
N GLY A 139 -15.29 -3.33 -9.04
CA GLY A 139 -14.33 -4.18 -9.73
C GLY A 139 -13.92 -5.40 -8.91
N GLN A 140 -12.64 -5.79 -9.00
CA GLN A 140 -12.08 -6.89 -8.22
C GLN A 140 -11.42 -6.36 -6.96
N TYR A 141 -11.91 -6.83 -5.82
CA TYR A 141 -11.41 -6.47 -4.49
C TYR A 141 -11.40 -7.69 -3.56
N GLY A 142 -10.49 -7.69 -2.60
CA GLY A 142 -10.45 -8.65 -1.49
C GLY A 142 -11.00 -8.04 -0.20
N PRO A 143 -11.39 -8.85 0.81
CA PRO A 143 -11.65 -8.31 2.14
C PRO A 143 -10.36 -7.73 2.73
N CYS A 144 -10.46 -6.55 3.35
CA CYS A 144 -9.36 -6.00 4.13
C CYS A 144 -9.80 -5.80 5.57
N GLY A 145 -9.12 -6.48 6.50
CA GLY A 145 -9.54 -6.58 7.89
C GLY A 145 -10.79 -7.45 8.02
N SER A 146 -11.72 -7.04 8.88
CA SER A 146 -13.00 -7.74 9.13
C SER A 146 -14.20 -6.83 8.83
N PRO A 147 -14.40 -6.41 7.56
CA PRO A 147 -15.53 -5.56 7.20
C PRO A 147 -16.84 -6.33 7.41
N PRO A 148 -17.88 -5.69 7.96
CA PRO A 148 -19.18 -6.34 8.10
C PRO A 148 -19.77 -6.67 6.72
N SER A 149 -20.54 -7.76 6.62
CA SER A 149 -21.11 -8.23 5.36
C SER A 149 -22.00 -7.19 4.66
N THR A 150 -22.58 -6.27 5.44
CA THR A 150 -23.41 -5.14 4.98
C THR A 150 -22.64 -4.07 4.20
N CYS A 151 -21.30 -4.13 4.19
CA CYS A 151 -20.46 -3.27 3.38
C CYS A 151 -20.41 -3.69 1.91
N PHE A 152 -20.65 -4.98 1.65
CA PHE A 152 -20.69 -5.54 0.33
C PHE A 152 -22.12 -5.52 -0.17
N ALA A 153 -22.33 -4.84 -1.29
CA ALA A 153 -23.63 -4.74 -1.91
C ALA A 153 -23.52 -5.08 -3.39
N THR A 154 -24.66 -5.26 -4.03
CA THR A 154 -24.75 -5.30 -5.48
C THR A 154 -25.60 -4.13 -5.92
N VAL A 155 -25.04 -3.28 -6.78
CA VAL A 155 -25.78 -2.16 -7.38
C VAL A 155 -26.11 -2.51 -8.82
N ILE A 156 -27.31 -2.15 -9.26
CA ILE A 156 -27.77 -2.36 -10.62
C ILE A 156 -27.44 -1.10 -11.43
N VAL A 157 -26.65 -1.28 -12.49
CA VAL A 157 -26.27 -0.20 -13.42
C VAL A 157 -26.81 -0.58 -14.79
N GLY A 158 -27.92 0.05 -15.18
CA GLY A 158 -28.69 -0.39 -16.34
C GLY A 158 -29.13 -1.85 -16.20
N ALA A 159 -28.65 -2.74 -17.09
CA ALA A 159 -28.95 -4.17 -17.08
C ALA A 159 -27.93 -5.04 -16.32
N ARG A 160 -26.85 -4.45 -15.75
CA ARG A 160 -25.75 -5.21 -15.12
C ARG A 160 -25.80 -5.08 -13.60
N LYS A 161 -25.62 -6.22 -12.92
CA LYS A 161 -25.37 -6.29 -11.48
C LYS A 161 -23.86 -6.17 -11.23
N VAL A 162 -23.46 -5.13 -10.50
CA VAL A 162 -22.05 -4.88 -10.17
C VAL A 162 -21.87 -5.04 -8.66
N ALA A 163 -20.93 -5.88 -8.26
CA ALA A 163 -20.54 -6.01 -6.86
C ALA A 163 -19.77 -4.76 -6.44
N VAL A 164 -20.18 -4.15 -5.33
CA VAL A 164 -19.65 -2.89 -4.83
C VAL A 164 -19.37 -2.94 -3.33
N VAL A 165 -18.44 -2.09 -2.88
CA VAL A 165 -18.21 -1.83 -1.45
C VAL A 165 -18.53 -0.38 -1.16
N ASN A 166 -19.45 -0.13 -0.22
CA ASN A 166 -19.84 1.24 0.13
C ASN A 166 -18.80 1.88 1.07
N LEU A 167 -17.95 2.76 0.54
CA LEU A 167 -16.90 3.44 1.29
C LEU A 167 -17.42 4.64 2.12
N THR A 168 -18.66 5.07 1.94
CA THR A 168 -19.27 6.13 2.77
C THR A 168 -19.75 5.64 4.11
N ARG A 169 -19.94 4.32 4.26
CA ARG A 169 -20.33 3.70 5.52
C ARG A 169 -19.10 3.47 6.41
N PRO A 170 -19.09 3.97 7.64
CA PRO A 170 -18.03 3.67 8.60
C PRO A 170 -17.92 2.15 8.83
N GLY A 171 -16.68 1.66 8.90
CA GLY A 171 -16.37 0.24 9.09
C GLY A 171 -16.21 -0.56 7.80
N CYS A 172 -16.52 0.02 6.64
CA CYS A 172 -16.35 -0.64 5.35
C CYS A 172 -14.95 -0.48 4.81
N SER A 173 -14.32 -1.59 4.43
CA SER A 173 -12.97 -1.63 3.88
C SER A 173 -12.79 -2.78 2.90
N ALA A 174 -11.95 -2.59 1.89
CA ALA A 174 -11.60 -3.60 0.92
C ALA A 174 -10.19 -3.39 0.36
N MET A 175 -9.54 -4.48 -0.01
CA MET A 175 -8.24 -4.50 -0.67
C MET A 175 -8.40 -4.35 -2.18
N LEU A 176 -7.64 -3.44 -2.78
CA LEU A 176 -7.64 -3.18 -4.22
C LEU A 176 -6.88 -4.29 -4.96
N VAL A 177 -7.48 -4.85 -6.02
CA VAL A 177 -6.81 -5.80 -6.93
C VAL A 177 -6.84 -5.27 -8.36
N LYS A 178 -8.06 -5.08 -8.90
CA LYS A 178 -8.36 -4.41 -10.17
C LYS A 178 -9.67 -3.67 -9.98
N SER A 179 -9.59 -2.52 -9.31
CA SER A 179 -10.76 -1.82 -8.77
C SER A 179 -10.80 -0.37 -9.22
N GLY A 180 -11.98 0.23 -9.19
CA GLY A 180 -12.22 1.65 -9.42
C GLY A 180 -13.04 2.27 -8.29
N VAL A 181 -13.09 3.60 -8.28
CA VAL A 181 -14.02 4.37 -7.46
C VAL A 181 -15.18 4.77 -8.34
N TRP A 182 -16.38 4.48 -7.87
CA TRP A 182 -17.62 4.82 -8.51
C TRP A 182 -18.46 5.71 -7.61
N ILE A 183 -18.79 6.91 -8.07
CA ILE A 183 -19.48 7.93 -7.29
C ILE A 183 -20.78 8.27 -7.99
N ILE A 184 -21.89 8.05 -7.29
CA ILE A 184 -23.24 8.27 -7.82
C ILE A 184 -24.05 9.17 -6.87
N PRO A 185 -25.16 9.79 -7.35
CA PRO A 185 -26.07 10.52 -6.50
C PRO A 185 -26.71 9.58 -5.47
N ARG A 186 -27.01 10.13 -4.29
CA ARG A 186 -27.71 9.43 -3.23
C ARG A 186 -29.20 9.48 -3.57
N GLY A 187 -29.75 8.37 -4.06
CA GLY A 187 -31.18 8.19 -4.29
C GLY A 187 -31.99 8.08 -3.01
#